data_AF-A0A1Y4RNF4-F1
#
_entry.id   AF-A0A1Y4RNF4-F1
#
_cell.length_a   1.000
_cell.length_b   1.000
_cell.length_c   1.000
_cell.angle_alpha   90.00
_cell.angle_beta   90.00
_cell.angle_gamma   90.00
#
_symmetry.space_group_name_H-M   'P 1'
#
loop_
_entity.id
_entity.type
_entity.pdbx_description
1 polymer ?
#
loop_
_entity_poly.entity_id
_entity_poly.type
_entity_poly.pdbx_seq_one_letter_code
_entity_poly.pdbx_strand_id
1 'polypeptide(L)'
;HLNREELRLAREQDWGKLFWDLFRYSKAAGELLTGEDMVNAFRLGDEHVGQLVGRGPVAKSIRYLLGQCELAETGYVPEPEDEEAPAYATVPDVQILTDYWDMAQRLGWDLTNERVRFPHDLFAAHDEAAAQAAQLEEKGLPAKFRVRRMVLRKYAFAADGLLIRPAGSQRELTDEGNALHHCVSTYGKKHANGETAIFFIRKKNAPRQSYFTLELDERELTVRQNRGMRNGPRTPEVRAFEELWLSWVRAGAPRDKAGRPVVETVARSA
;
A
#
# COMPACT_ATOMS: atom_id res chain seq x y z
N HIS A 1 -36.67 -0.52 -2.66
CA HIS A 1 -37.66 -1.43 -3.28
C HIS A 1 -37.85 -1.05 -4.74
N LEU A 2 -38.03 -2.04 -5.62
CA LEU A 2 -38.29 -1.81 -7.05
C LEU A 2 -39.79 -1.79 -7.32
N ASN A 3 -40.23 -0.96 -8.26
CA ASN A 3 -41.63 -0.86 -8.67
C ASN A 3 -41.97 -1.93 -9.72
N ARG A 4 -43.24 -2.00 -10.11
CA ARG A 4 -43.73 -3.01 -11.06
C ARG A 4 -43.07 -2.93 -12.44
N GLU A 5 -42.79 -1.72 -12.92
CA GLU A 5 -42.18 -1.50 -14.23
C GLU A 5 -40.70 -1.90 -14.24
N GLU A 6 -39.97 -1.57 -13.17
CA GLU A 6 -38.57 -1.95 -12.95
C GLU A 6 -38.42 -3.48 -12.86
N LEU A 7 -39.34 -4.16 -12.16
CA LEU A 7 -39.37 -5.63 -12.12
C LEU A 7 -39.69 -6.24 -13.49
N ARG A 8 -40.51 -5.58 -14.31
CA ARG A 8 -40.81 -6.04 -15.67
C ARG A 8 -39.56 -5.91 -16.54
N LEU A 9 -38.90 -4.76 -16.51
CA LEU A 9 -37.67 -4.50 -17.25
C LEU A 9 -36.57 -5.54 -16.92
N ALA A 10 -36.37 -5.79 -15.64
CA ALA A 10 -35.38 -6.77 -15.18
C ALA A 10 -35.65 -8.20 -15.69
N ARG A 11 -36.93 -8.57 -15.83
CA ARG A 11 -37.34 -9.86 -16.41
C ARG A 11 -37.21 -9.89 -17.93
N GLU A 12 -37.56 -8.79 -18.61
CA GLU A 12 -37.44 -8.65 -20.06
C GLU A 12 -35.98 -8.77 -20.54
N GLN A 13 -35.03 -8.32 -19.71
CA GLN A 13 -33.59 -8.37 -19.99
C GLN A 13 -32.85 -9.49 -19.25
N ASP A 14 -33.56 -10.41 -18.61
CA ASP A 14 -33.02 -11.57 -17.89
C ASP A 14 -31.85 -11.22 -16.93
N TRP A 15 -32.06 -10.23 -16.07
CA TRP A 15 -31.02 -9.79 -15.16
C TRP A 15 -30.60 -10.88 -14.17
N GLY A 16 -29.32 -11.23 -14.18
CA GLY A 16 -28.66 -11.95 -13.09
C GLY A 16 -28.38 -11.04 -11.88
N LYS A 17 -27.92 -11.64 -10.77
CA LYS A 17 -27.69 -10.95 -9.48
C LYS A 17 -26.87 -9.66 -9.63
N LEU A 18 -25.83 -9.66 -10.47
CA LEU A 18 -24.98 -8.49 -10.72
C LEU A 18 -25.77 -7.28 -11.21
N PHE A 19 -26.61 -7.45 -12.24
CA PHE A 19 -27.40 -6.37 -12.82
C PHE A 19 -28.54 -5.92 -11.91
N TRP A 20 -29.13 -6.85 -11.14
CA TRP A 20 -30.06 -6.50 -10.06
C TRP A 20 -29.41 -5.59 -9.02
N ASP A 21 -28.21 -5.94 -8.57
CA ASP A 21 -27.47 -5.17 -7.58
C ASP A 21 -27.06 -3.81 -8.15
N LEU A 22 -26.51 -3.77 -9.37
CA LEU A 22 -26.15 -2.53 -10.07
C LEU A 22 -27.34 -1.56 -10.15
N PHE A 23 -28.49 -2.01 -10.62
CA PHE A 23 -29.68 -1.15 -10.76
C PHE A 23 -30.16 -0.65 -9.39
N ARG A 24 -30.28 -1.55 -8.41
CA ARG A 24 -30.75 -1.20 -7.07
C ARG A 24 -29.84 -0.20 -6.37
N TYR A 25 -28.52 -0.40 -6.46
CA TYR A 25 -27.56 0.47 -5.79
C TYR A 25 -27.43 1.80 -6.52
N SER A 26 -27.47 1.83 -7.85
CA SER A 26 -27.50 3.09 -8.63
C SER A 26 -28.73 3.92 -8.25
N LYS A 27 -29.92 3.29 -8.20
CA LYS A 27 -31.15 3.95 -7.79
C LYS A 27 -31.07 4.50 -6.36
N ALA A 28 -30.49 3.73 -5.44
CA ALA A 28 -30.27 4.19 -4.06
C ALA A 28 -29.28 5.36 -3.98
N ALA A 29 -28.31 5.43 -4.89
CA ALA A 29 -27.38 6.54 -5.04
C ALA A 29 -27.97 7.75 -5.81
N GLY A 30 -29.24 7.68 -6.22
CA GLY A 30 -29.95 8.77 -6.90
C GLY A 30 -29.88 8.73 -8.43
N GLU A 31 -29.34 7.67 -9.03
CA GLU A 31 -29.27 7.49 -10.48
C GLU A 31 -30.17 6.34 -10.93
N LEU A 32 -31.24 6.66 -11.67
CA LEU A 32 -32.11 5.64 -12.24
C LEU A 32 -31.59 5.24 -13.62
N LEU A 33 -31.04 4.03 -13.72
CA LEU A 33 -30.56 3.48 -14.99
C LEU A 33 -31.73 3.15 -15.92
N THR A 34 -31.55 3.37 -17.22
CA THR A 34 -32.50 2.98 -18.26
C THR A 34 -32.28 1.54 -18.70
N GLY A 35 -33.22 0.97 -19.46
CA GLY A 35 -33.02 -0.33 -20.09
C GLY A 35 -31.81 -0.37 -21.02
N GLU A 36 -31.51 0.73 -21.71
CA GLU A 36 -30.32 0.84 -22.57
C GLU A 36 -29.02 0.86 -21.75
N ASP A 37 -28.99 1.57 -20.61
CA ASP A 37 -27.83 1.57 -19.71
C ASP A 37 -27.51 0.16 -19.19
N MET A 38 -28.55 -0.63 -18.91
CA MET A 38 -28.40 -2.02 -18.46
C MET A 38 -27.92 -2.96 -19.56
N VAL A 39 -28.37 -2.74 -20.80
CA VAL A 39 -27.83 -3.44 -21.98
C VAL A 39 -26.36 -3.07 -22.21
N ASN A 40 -26.00 -1.81 -22.03
CA ASN A 40 -24.61 -1.36 -22.13
C ASN A 40 -23.74 -1.97 -21.03
N ALA A 41 -24.25 -2.08 -19.79
CA ALA A 41 -23.58 -2.79 -18.70
C ALA A 41 -23.32 -4.26 -19.06
N PHE A 42 -24.31 -4.92 -19.68
CA PHE A 42 -24.17 -6.30 -20.16
C PHE A 42 -23.11 -6.42 -21.26
N ARG A 43 -23.11 -5.50 -22.24
CA ARG A 43 -22.13 -5.47 -23.33
C ARG A 43 -20.70 -5.23 -22.85
N LEU A 44 -20.54 -4.40 -21.82
CA LEU A 44 -19.23 -4.14 -21.22
C LEU A 44 -18.64 -5.44 -20.63
N GLY A 45 -19.48 -6.37 -20.16
CA GLY A 45 -19.05 -7.70 -19.74
C GLY A 45 -18.20 -7.73 -18.46
N ASP A 46 -18.10 -6.62 -17.73
CA ASP A 46 -17.26 -6.47 -16.56
C ASP A 46 -18.00 -6.81 -15.26
N GLU A 47 -17.47 -7.79 -14.51
CA GLU A 47 -18.03 -8.23 -13.22
C GLU A 47 -17.93 -7.16 -12.12
N HIS A 48 -17.10 -6.15 -12.29
CA HIS A 48 -16.86 -5.06 -11.34
C HIS A 48 -17.73 -3.83 -11.57
N VAL A 49 -18.65 -3.83 -12.55
CA VAL A 49 -19.51 -2.67 -12.90
C VAL A 49 -20.22 -2.02 -11.71
N GLY A 50 -20.50 -2.78 -10.65
CA GLY A 50 -21.05 -2.25 -9.39
C GLY A 50 -20.15 -1.24 -8.66
N GLN A 51 -18.84 -1.25 -8.88
CA GLN A 51 -17.89 -0.32 -8.24
C GLN A 51 -18.04 1.13 -8.73
N LEU A 52 -18.71 1.34 -9.87
CA LEU A 52 -19.01 2.68 -10.39
C LEU A 52 -20.03 3.43 -9.52
N VAL A 53 -20.88 2.69 -8.80
CA VAL A 53 -21.98 3.25 -8.01
C VAL A 53 -21.45 4.16 -6.90
N GLY A 54 -21.98 5.38 -6.85
CA GLY A 54 -21.60 6.38 -5.84
C GLY A 54 -20.25 7.05 -6.09
N ARG A 55 -19.49 6.63 -7.11
CA ARG A 55 -18.26 7.31 -7.53
C ARG A 55 -18.53 8.42 -8.52
N GLY A 56 -19.51 8.25 -9.41
CA GLY A 56 -19.98 9.22 -10.41
C GLY A 56 -21.19 8.70 -11.18
N PRO A 57 -21.56 9.32 -12.32
CA PRO A 57 -22.67 8.83 -13.14
C PRO A 57 -22.33 7.47 -13.75
N VAL A 58 -22.99 6.43 -13.28
CA VAL A 58 -22.81 5.02 -13.64
C VAL A 58 -23.04 4.83 -15.13
N ALA A 59 -24.17 5.31 -15.65
CA ALA A 59 -24.54 5.18 -17.06
C ALA A 59 -23.48 5.78 -18.00
N LYS A 60 -22.98 6.97 -17.64
CA LYS A 60 -21.94 7.66 -18.42
C LYS A 60 -20.61 6.92 -18.37
N SER A 61 -20.25 6.37 -17.21
CA SER A 61 -19.00 5.64 -17.01
C SER A 61 -18.99 4.34 -17.83
N ILE A 62 -20.11 3.62 -17.88
CA ILE A 62 -20.29 2.43 -18.72
C ILE A 62 -20.12 2.78 -20.20
N ARG A 63 -20.80 3.83 -20.69
CA ARG A 63 -20.66 4.29 -22.09
C ARG A 63 -19.23 4.72 -22.42
N TYR A 64 -18.58 5.41 -21.47
CA TYR A 64 -17.18 5.81 -21.64
C TYR A 64 -16.27 4.59 -21.79
N LEU A 65 -16.41 3.58 -20.92
CA LEU A 65 -15.62 2.35 -21.01
C LEU A 65 -15.85 1.59 -22.31
N LEU A 66 -17.11 1.46 -22.75
CA LEU A 66 -17.42 0.90 -24.07
C LEU A 66 -16.70 1.65 -25.20
N GLY A 67 -16.71 2.98 -25.17
CA GLY A 67 -15.97 3.79 -26.13
C GLY A 67 -14.45 3.61 -26.05
N GLN A 68 -13.89 3.37 -24.87
CA GLN A 68 -12.47 3.03 -24.72
C GLN A 68 -12.16 1.64 -25.31
N CYS A 69 -13.05 0.66 -25.14
CA CYS A 69 -12.91 -0.66 -25.79
C CYS A 69 -12.93 -0.53 -27.31
N GLU A 70 -13.87 0.23 -27.87
CA GLU A 70 -13.94 0.49 -29.32
C GLU A 70 -12.66 1.18 -29.83
N LEU A 71 -12.13 2.17 -29.11
CA LEU A 71 -10.86 2.82 -29.45
C LEU A 71 -9.69 1.82 -29.44
N ALA A 72 -9.61 0.96 -28.43
CA ALA A 72 -8.58 -0.08 -28.35
C ALA A 72 -8.67 -1.09 -29.50
N GLU A 73 -9.88 -1.51 -29.86
CA GLU A 73 -10.14 -2.40 -31.00
C GLU A 73 -9.70 -1.77 -32.33
N THR A 74 -9.97 -0.48 -32.56
CA THR A 74 -9.55 0.20 -33.80
C THR A 74 -8.03 0.35 -33.94
N GLY A 75 -7.31 0.39 -32.81
CA GLY A 75 -5.85 0.45 -32.78
C GLY A 75 -5.16 -0.93 -32.78
N TYR A 76 -5.94 -2.02 -32.74
CA TYR A 76 -5.40 -3.37 -32.65
C TYR A 76 -4.73 -3.81 -33.96
N VAL A 77 -3.46 -4.21 -33.86
CA VAL A 77 -2.72 -4.86 -34.95
C VAL A 77 -2.60 -6.34 -34.58
N PRO A 78 -3.16 -7.26 -35.38
CA PRO A 78 -3.03 -8.70 -35.14
C PRO A 78 -1.55 -9.08 -35.11
N GLU A 79 -1.14 -9.82 -34.08
CA GLU A 79 0.21 -10.36 -34.04
C GLU A 79 0.37 -11.50 -35.05
N PRO A 80 1.57 -11.67 -35.63
CA PRO A 80 1.85 -12.81 -36.51
C PRO A 80 1.64 -14.13 -35.75
N GLU A 81 1.04 -15.11 -36.43
CA GLU A 81 0.56 -16.40 -35.88
C GLU A 81 1.64 -17.24 -35.16
N ASP A 82 2.92 -16.88 -35.30
CA ASP A 82 4.09 -17.60 -34.76
C ASP A 82 4.65 -17.00 -33.45
N GLU A 83 4.10 -15.88 -32.95
CA GLU A 83 4.50 -15.28 -31.67
C GLU A 83 3.50 -15.70 -30.56
N GLU A 84 4.02 -16.10 -29.38
CA GLU A 84 3.17 -16.34 -28.21
C GLU A 84 2.40 -15.05 -27.91
N ALA A 85 1.08 -15.09 -28.11
CA ALA A 85 0.20 -13.95 -27.82
C ALA A 85 0.57 -13.34 -26.46
N PRO A 86 0.86 -12.02 -26.40
CA PRO A 86 1.26 -11.37 -25.17
C PRO A 86 0.18 -11.62 -24.12
N ALA A 87 0.62 -11.84 -22.87
CA ALA A 87 -0.20 -12.38 -21.80
C ALA A 87 -1.47 -11.55 -21.44
N TYR A 88 -1.72 -10.41 -22.08
CA TYR A 88 -2.97 -9.67 -22.05
C TYR A 88 -2.91 -8.54 -23.10
N ALA A 89 -3.81 -8.52 -24.08
CA ALA A 89 -4.28 -7.25 -24.60
C ALA A 89 -5.25 -6.73 -23.52
N THR A 90 -4.79 -5.86 -22.61
CA THR A 90 -5.65 -5.33 -21.54
C THR A 90 -6.78 -4.53 -22.18
N VAL A 91 -8.01 -5.04 -22.05
CA VAL A 91 -9.22 -4.30 -22.39
C VAL A 91 -9.45 -3.27 -21.29
N PRO A 92 -9.79 -2.00 -21.61
CA PRO A 92 -10.18 -1.03 -20.60
C PRO A 92 -11.35 -1.57 -19.76
N ASP A 93 -11.17 -1.60 -18.44
CA ASP A 93 -12.16 -2.14 -17.51
C ASP A 93 -12.52 -1.15 -16.40
N VAL A 94 -13.48 -1.52 -15.57
CA VAL A 94 -13.96 -0.71 -14.44
C VAL A 94 -12.85 -0.51 -13.41
N GLN A 95 -11.99 -1.51 -13.21
CA GLN A 95 -10.92 -1.42 -12.21
C GLN A 95 -9.92 -0.35 -12.60
N ILE A 96 -9.43 -0.34 -13.84
CA ILE A 96 -8.51 0.69 -14.37
C ILE A 96 -9.09 2.09 -14.21
N LEU A 97 -10.38 2.27 -14.54
CA LEU A 97 -11.04 3.57 -14.38
C LEU A 97 -11.14 3.99 -12.91
N THR A 98 -11.50 3.07 -12.03
CA THR A 98 -11.62 3.36 -10.59
C THR A 98 -10.27 3.63 -9.93
N ASP A 99 -9.22 2.91 -10.33
CA ASP A 99 -7.85 3.11 -9.87
C ASP A 99 -7.31 4.46 -10.34
N TYR A 100 -7.57 4.82 -11.61
CA TYR A 100 -7.27 6.14 -12.14
C TYR A 100 -7.93 7.25 -11.31
N TRP A 101 -9.23 7.15 -11.01
CA TRP A 101 -9.93 8.14 -10.19
C TRP A 101 -9.36 8.26 -8.78
N ASP A 102 -9.02 7.14 -8.14
CA ASP A 102 -8.42 7.15 -6.81
C ASP A 102 -7.04 7.82 -6.83
N MET A 103 -6.23 7.59 -7.86
CA MET A 103 -4.94 8.27 -8.04
C MET A 103 -5.11 9.76 -8.34
N ALA A 104 -6.01 10.12 -9.24
CA ALA A 104 -6.35 11.50 -9.58
C ALA A 104 -6.78 12.29 -8.33
N GLN A 105 -7.66 11.73 -7.50
CA GLN A 105 -8.04 12.35 -6.22
C GLN A 105 -6.86 12.53 -5.27
N ARG A 106 -6.00 11.51 -5.12
CA ARG A 106 -4.80 11.59 -4.27
C ARG A 106 -3.82 12.66 -4.75
N LEU A 107 -3.73 12.87 -6.06
CA LEU A 107 -2.94 13.92 -6.70
C LEU A 107 -3.61 15.30 -6.63
N GLY A 108 -4.83 15.39 -6.11
CA GLY A 108 -5.60 16.63 -6.01
C GLY A 108 -6.18 17.10 -7.34
N TRP A 109 -6.32 16.22 -8.32
CA TRP A 109 -6.94 16.54 -9.60
C TRP A 109 -8.46 16.66 -9.45
N ASP A 110 -9.04 17.59 -10.21
CA ASP A 110 -10.46 17.91 -10.12
C ASP A 110 -11.31 16.94 -10.95
N LEU A 111 -11.88 15.91 -10.31
CA LEU A 111 -12.81 14.97 -10.95
C LEU A 111 -14.20 15.55 -11.23
N THR A 112 -14.47 16.83 -10.94
CA THR A 112 -15.67 17.52 -11.45
C THR A 112 -15.45 18.02 -12.88
N ASN A 113 -14.19 18.20 -13.30
CA ASN A 113 -13.84 18.46 -14.69
C ASN A 113 -13.99 17.18 -15.51
N GLU A 114 -14.88 17.23 -16.50
CA GLU A 114 -15.19 16.08 -17.35
C GLU A 114 -13.97 15.51 -18.08
N ARG A 115 -13.04 16.36 -18.54
CA ARG A 115 -11.84 15.91 -19.26
C ARG A 115 -10.83 15.19 -18.37
N VAL A 116 -10.84 15.52 -17.08
CA VAL A 116 -10.04 14.82 -16.07
C VAL A 116 -10.76 13.54 -15.69
N ARG A 117 -12.08 13.59 -15.49
CA ARG A 117 -12.84 12.42 -15.07
C ARG A 117 -12.87 11.31 -16.14
N PHE A 118 -12.99 11.69 -17.40
CA PHE A 118 -13.10 10.79 -18.54
C PHE A 118 -12.04 11.19 -19.58
N PRO A 119 -10.77 10.84 -19.35
CA PRO A 119 -9.69 11.17 -20.27
C PRO A 119 -9.89 10.49 -21.62
N HIS A 120 -9.34 11.07 -22.70
CA HIS A 120 -9.48 10.50 -24.03
C HIS A 120 -8.85 9.10 -24.14
N ASP A 121 -7.70 8.92 -23.51
CA ASP A 121 -6.98 7.65 -23.41
C ASP A 121 -6.86 7.27 -21.94
N LEU A 122 -7.62 6.26 -21.52
CA LEU A 122 -7.68 5.83 -20.14
C LEU A 122 -6.36 5.21 -19.65
N PHE A 123 -5.70 4.40 -20.48
CA PHE A 123 -4.46 3.72 -20.09
C PHE A 123 -3.33 4.74 -19.92
N ALA A 124 -3.16 5.65 -20.88
CA ALA A 124 -2.15 6.69 -20.77
C ALA A 124 -2.37 7.57 -19.53
N ALA A 125 -3.62 7.95 -19.25
CA ALA A 125 -3.94 8.75 -18.07
C ALA A 125 -3.76 7.99 -16.75
N HIS A 126 -4.10 6.71 -16.73
CA HIS A 126 -3.84 5.81 -15.60
C HIS A 126 -2.34 5.73 -15.30
N ASP A 127 -1.52 5.45 -16.31
CA ASP A 127 -0.08 5.28 -16.16
C ASP A 127 0.61 6.59 -15.74
N GLU A 128 0.18 7.72 -16.30
CA GLU A 128 0.63 9.03 -15.87
C GLU A 128 0.29 9.28 -14.39
N ALA A 129 -0.95 9.03 -13.98
CA ALA A 129 -1.38 9.20 -12.60
C ALA A 129 -0.61 8.27 -11.66
N ALA A 130 -0.35 7.02 -12.06
CA ALA A 130 0.43 6.05 -11.30
C ALA A 130 1.88 6.51 -11.09
N ALA A 131 2.53 6.99 -12.16
CA ALA A 131 3.88 7.53 -12.09
C ALA A 131 3.96 8.76 -11.17
N GLN A 132 3.02 9.70 -11.28
CA GLN A 132 2.97 10.88 -10.43
C GLN A 132 2.67 10.53 -8.97
N ALA A 133 1.75 9.60 -8.71
CA ALA A 133 1.43 9.14 -7.36
C ALA A 133 2.64 8.47 -6.70
N ALA A 134 3.39 7.66 -7.44
CA ALA A 134 4.63 7.04 -6.95
C ALA A 134 5.69 8.10 -6.60
N GLN A 135 5.87 9.12 -7.44
CA GLN A 135 6.79 10.23 -7.16
C GLN A 135 6.36 11.03 -5.92
N LEU A 136 5.06 11.29 -5.75
CA LEU A 136 4.54 11.99 -4.57
C LEU A 136 4.76 11.18 -3.30
N GLU A 137 4.52 9.86 -3.35
CA GLU A 137 4.80 8.96 -2.22
C GLU A 137 6.30 8.99 -1.86
N GLU A 138 7.19 8.92 -2.85
CA GLU A 138 8.64 9.00 -2.65
C GLU A 138 9.05 10.34 -2.02
N LYS A 139 8.51 11.46 -2.51
CA LYS A 139 8.75 12.81 -1.93
C LYS A 139 8.25 12.91 -0.48
N GLY A 140 7.15 12.22 -0.14
CA GLY A 140 6.60 12.18 1.22
C GLY A 140 7.35 11.25 2.18
N LEU A 141 8.10 10.28 1.66
CA LEU A 141 8.76 9.24 2.45
C LEU A 141 9.73 9.78 3.52
N PRO A 142 10.59 10.80 3.25
CA PRO A 142 11.45 11.39 4.28
C PRO A 142 10.69 11.97 5.47
N ALA A 143 9.54 12.59 5.23
CA ALA A 143 8.69 13.13 6.30
C ALA A 143 8.09 11.99 7.15
N LYS A 144 7.63 10.91 6.50
CA LYS A 144 7.18 9.69 7.20
C LYS A 144 8.29 9.10 8.07
N PHE A 145 9.51 8.95 7.54
CA PHE A 145 10.66 8.50 8.34
C PHE A 145 10.96 9.40 9.54
N ARG A 146 10.84 10.73 9.39
CA ARG A 146 11.03 11.68 10.50
C ARG A 146 10.00 11.45 11.60
N VAL A 147 8.72 11.37 11.26
CA VAL A 147 7.65 11.06 12.20
C VAL A 147 7.88 9.70 12.86
N ARG A 148 8.20 8.69 12.05
CA ARG A 148 8.47 7.34 12.52
C ARG A 148 9.61 7.29 13.54
N ARG A 149 10.73 7.96 13.25
CA ARG A 149 11.86 8.08 14.18
C ARG A 149 11.43 8.74 15.50
N MET A 150 10.60 9.79 15.46
CA MET A 150 10.09 10.45 16.67
C MET A 150 9.21 9.53 17.52
N VAL A 151 8.36 8.70 16.89
CA VAL A 151 7.52 7.72 17.59
C VAL A 151 8.38 6.61 18.21
N LEU A 152 9.33 6.05 17.46
CA LEU A 152 10.15 4.93 17.89
C LEU A 152 11.30 5.31 18.83
N ARG A 153 11.65 6.61 18.96
CA ARG A 153 12.74 7.05 19.85
C ARG A 153 12.55 6.63 21.30
N LYS A 154 11.30 6.42 21.72
CA LYS A 154 10.97 5.90 23.06
C LYS A 154 11.67 4.57 23.34
N TYR A 155 11.93 3.76 22.31
CA TYR A 155 12.62 2.47 22.40
C TYR A 155 14.14 2.55 22.15
N ALA A 156 14.72 3.75 22.00
CA ALA A 156 16.17 3.90 21.91
C ALA A 156 16.83 3.58 23.27
N PHE A 157 17.84 2.72 23.26
CA PHE A 157 18.40 2.14 24.48
C PHE A 157 19.91 1.90 24.32
N ALA A 158 20.64 1.91 25.43
CA ALA A 158 22.07 1.61 25.46
C ALA A 158 22.45 0.96 26.79
N ALA A 159 23.18 -0.14 26.72
CA ALA A 159 23.69 -0.91 27.84
C ALA A 159 24.88 -1.75 27.36
N ASP A 160 25.79 -2.09 28.28
CA ASP A 160 26.88 -3.05 28.03
C ASP A 160 27.70 -2.81 26.76
N GLY A 161 27.99 -1.54 26.45
CA GLY A 161 28.77 -1.16 25.28
C GLY A 161 28.03 -1.24 23.95
N LEU A 162 26.75 -1.62 23.93
CA LEU A 162 25.88 -1.60 22.77
C LEU A 162 24.81 -0.50 22.87
N LEU A 163 24.28 -0.10 21.72
CA LEU A 163 23.11 0.76 21.62
C LEU A 163 22.17 0.27 20.52
N ILE A 164 20.89 0.57 20.67
CA ILE A 164 19.84 0.33 19.69
C ILE A 164 19.09 1.62 19.40
N ARG A 165 18.86 1.90 18.12
CA ARG A 165 18.11 3.07 17.66
C ARG A 165 17.25 2.72 16.45
N PRO A 166 16.11 3.39 16.24
CA PRO A 166 15.33 3.19 15.04
C PRO A 166 16.11 3.60 13.79
N ALA A 167 15.89 2.88 12.69
CA ALA A 167 16.23 3.36 11.36
C ALA A 167 15.42 4.62 11.08
N GLY A 168 16.01 5.61 10.40
CA GLY A 168 15.28 6.85 10.19
C GLY A 168 15.56 7.57 8.89
N SER A 169 15.96 6.82 7.86
CA SER A 169 15.78 7.19 6.46
C SER A 169 15.88 5.94 5.59
N GLN A 170 15.36 6.02 4.36
CA GLN A 170 15.57 4.99 3.33
C GLN A 170 17.07 4.81 3.04
N ARG A 171 17.82 5.91 3.00
CA ARG A 171 19.27 5.89 2.77
C ARG A 171 20.00 5.07 3.84
N GLU A 172 19.67 5.24 5.12
CA GLU A 172 20.30 4.45 6.18
C GLU A 172 20.01 2.95 6.03
N LEU A 173 18.80 2.56 5.61
CA LEU A 173 18.47 1.16 5.35
C LEU A 173 19.26 0.60 4.15
N THR A 174 19.41 1.40 3.09
CA THR A 174 20.22 1.02 1.93
C THR A 174 21.70 0.87 2.30
N ASP A 175 22.27 1.85 3.03
CA ASP A 175 23.66 1.81 3.48
C ASP A 175 23.90 0.60 4.40
N GLU A 176 22.95 0.30 5.31
CA GLU A 176 23.00 -0.89 6.17
C GLU A 176 22.94 -2.19 5.37
N GLY A 177 22.01 -2.26 4.40
CA GLY A 177 21.84 -3.43 3.54
C GLY A 177 23.08 -3.74 2.73
N ASN A 178 23.73 -2.70 2.19
CA ASN A 178 24.99 -2.82 1.47
C ASN A 178 26.13 -3.26 2.38
N ALA A 179 26.25 -2.65 3.57
CA ALA A 179 27.33 -2.95 4.52
C ALA A 179 27.22 -4.36 5.11
N LEU A 180 26.02 -4.86 5.36
CA LEU A 180 25.77 -6.17 5.94
C LEU A 180 25.39 -7.25 4.91
N HIS A 181 25.30 -6.92 3.62
CA HIS A 181 24.87 -7.83 2.56
C HIS A 181 23.54 -8.54 2.86
N HIS A 182 22.52 -7.77 3.26
CA HIS A 182 21.17 -8.27 3.51
C HIS A 182 20.09 -7.29 3.00
N CYS A 183 18.88 -7.79 2.77
CA CYS A 183 17.82 -7.06 2.07
C CYS A 183 17.01 -6.08 2.95
N VAL A 184 17.58 -5.48 4.00
CA VAL A 184 16.82 -4.56 4.87
C VAL A 184 16.33 -3.30 4.12
N SER A 185 16.96 -2.94 3.01
CA SER A 185 16.56 -1.80 2.17
C SER A 185 15.10 -1.88 1.69
N THR A 186 14.56 -3.09 1.52
CA THR A 186 13.19 -3.32 1.04
C THR A 186 12.12 -3.01 2.09
N TYR A 187 12.50 -2.85 3.36
CA TYR A 187 11.57 -2.60 4.46
C TYR A 187 11.18 -1.13 4.60
N GLY A 188 11.79 -0.21 3.84
CA GLY A 188 11.68 1.22 4.11
C GLY A 188 10.27 1.81 4.02
N LYS A 189 9.46 1.41 3.03
CA LYS A 189 8.05 1.84 2.95
C LYS A 189 7.25 1.34 4.15
N LYS A 190 7.32 0.02 4.43
CA LYS A 190 6.64 -0.62 5.58
C LYS A 190 7.05 0.02 6.90
N HIS A 191 8.35 0.29 7.09
CA HIS A 191 8.87 0.94 8.28
C HIS A 191 8.34 2.35 8.44
N ALA A 192 8.42 3.15 7.38
CA ALA A 192 7.96 4.53 7.38
C ALA A 192 6.45 4.66 7.61
N ASN A 193 5.65 3.70 7.10
CA ASN A 193 4.21 3.62 7.31
C ASN A 193 3.79 3.02 8.67
N GLY A 194 4.74 2.46 9.44
CA GLY A 194 4.44 1.85 10.75
C GLY A 194 3.92 0.42 10.69
N GLU A 195 4.05 -0.27 9.56
CA GLU A 195 3.69 -1.69 9.40
C GLU A 195 4.74 -2.63 10.03
N THR A 196 5.96 -2.13 10.20
CA THR A 196 7.08 -2.81 10.86
C THR A 196 8.01 -1.79 11.52
N ALA A 197 8.80 -2.20 12.50
CA ALA A 197 9.77 -1.33 13.17
C ALA A 197 11.20 -1.88 13.03
N ILE A 198 11.99 -1.23 12.20
CA ILE A 198 13.40 -1.54 11.99
C ILE A 198 14.28 -0.73 12.92
N PHE A 199 15.15 -1.43 13.63
CA PHE A 199 16.15 -0.90 14.53
C PHE A 199 17.56 -1.34 14.12
N PHE A 200 18.52 -0.50 14.43
CA PHE A 200 19.93 -0.77 14.27
C PHE A 200 20.58 -0.91 15.62
N ILE A 201 21.26 -2.04 15.82
CA ILE A 201 22.15 -2.28 16.94
C ILE A 201 23.56 -1.87 16.50
N ARG A 202 24.28 -1.18 17.39
CA ARG A 202 25.62 -0.64 17.15
C ARG A 202 26.49 -0.84 18.37
N LYS A 203 27.80 -0.90 18.15
CA LYS A 203 28.77 -0.72 19.23
C LYS A 203 28.84 0.74 19.63
N LYS A 204 28.85 1.03 20.93
CA LYS A 204 28.86 2.39 21.48
C LYS A 204 30.11 3.18 21.09
N ASN A 205 31.25 2.51 20.93
CA ASN A 205 32.51 3.10 20.47
C ASN A 205 32.59 3.29 18.94
N ALA A 206 31.68 2.68 18.18
CA ALA A 206 31.59 2.78 16.72
C ALA A 206 30.13 2.94 16.26
N PRO A 207 29.41 4.00 16.69
CA PRO A 207 27.96 4.13 16.49
C PRO A 207 27.55 4.30 15.01
N ARG A 208 28.50 4.63 14.14
CA ARG A 208 28.31 4.79 12.69
C ARG A 208 28.58 3.51 11.90
N GLN A 209 29.14 2.47 12.53
CA GLN A 209 29.48 1.22 11.86
C GLN A 209 28.32 0.21 11.98
N SER A 210 27.86 -0.31 10.85
CA SER A 210 26.84 -1.37 10.80
C SER A 210 27.25 -2.58 11.63
N TYR A 211 26.28 -3.20 12.31
CA TYR A 211 26.56 -4.35 13.16
C TYR A 211 25.42 -5.38 13.11
N PHE A 212 24.23 -5.02 13.61
CA PHE A 212 23.03 -5.85 13.54
C PHE A 212 21.79 -5.02 13.24
N THR A 213 20.86 -5.61 12.51
CA THR A 213 19.54 -5.05 12.20
C THR A 213 18.46 -5.90 12.87
N LEU A 214 17.57 -5.26 13.63
CA LEU A 214 16.47 -5.89 14.33
C LEU A 214 15.13 -5.41 13.77
N GLU A 215 14.20 -6.34 13.53
CA GLU A 215 12.79 -6.06 13.24
C GLU A 215 11.93 -6.39 14.45
N LEU A 216 11.19 -5.40 14.93
CA LEU A 216 10.24 -5.52 16.03
C LEU A 216 8.79 -5.52 15.48
N ASP A 217 7.99 -6.46 15.96
CA ASP A 217 6.53 -6.37 15.92
C ASP A 217 6.04 -5.47 17.06
N GLU A 218 5.53 -4.30 16.73
CA GLU A 218 5.06 -3.34 17.74
C GLU A 218 3.74 -3.72 18.40
N ARG A 219 2.94 -4.59 17.78
CA ARG A 219 1.66 -5.03 18.34
C ARG A 219 1.90 -6.07 19.41
N GLU A 220 2.70 -7.07 19.09
CA GLU A 220 3.00 -8.19 20.00
C GLU A 220 4.19 -7.92 20.92
N LEU A 221 4.96 -6.87 20.66
CA LEU A 221 6.24 -6.58 21.34
C LEU A 221 7.15 -7.83 21.33
N THR A 222 7.34 -8.37 20.13
CA THR A 222 8.22 -9.52 19.86
C THR A 222 9.22 -9.16 18.77
N VAL A 223 10.40 -9.76 18.84
CA VAL A 223 11.43 -9.62 17.79
C VAL A 223 11.12 -10.64 16.70
N ARG A 224 10.85 -10.16 15.48
CA ARG A 224 10.63 -11.03 14.31
C ARG A 224 11.94 -11.58 13.76
N GLN A 225 12.96 -10.73 13.73
CA GLN A 225 14.30 -11.12 13.29
C GLN A 225 15.37 -10.17 13.85
N ASN A 226 16.58 -10.70 14.02
CA ASN A 226 17.78 -9.94 14.31
C ASN A 226 18.95 -10.54 13.52
N ARG A 227 19.48 -9.79 12.55
CA ARG A 227 20.42 -10.28 11.53
C ARG A 227 21.66 -9.40 11.43
N GLY A 228 22.81 -10.03 11.36
CA GLY A 228 24.10 -9.38 11.10
C GLY A 228 24.57 -9.60 9.66
N MET A 229 25.89 -9.54 9.46
CA MET A 229 26.54 -9.76 8.17
C MET A 229 26.04 -11.04 7.46
N ARG A 230 25.66 -10.92 6.19
CA ARG A 230 25.12 -11.97 5.31
C ARG A 230 23.99 -12.78 5.96
N ASN A 231 23.06 -12.10 6.64
CA ASN A 231 21.98 -12.72 7.41
C ASN A 231 22.45 -13.61 8.58
N GLY A 232 23.70 -13.41 9.03
CA GLY A 232 24.29 -14.15 10.14
C GLY A 232 23.46 -14.02 11.43
N PRO A 233 23.43 -15.06 12.26
CA PRO A 233 22.67 -15.05 13.51
C PRO A 233 23.30 -14.09 14.52
N ARG A 234 22.49 -13.64 15.49
CA ARG A 234 22.94 -12.85 16.64
C ARG A 234 24.00 -13.59 17.47
N THR A 235 25.04 -12.87 17.86
CA THR A 235 26.07 -13.34 18.81
C THR A 235 25.47 -13.49 20.21
N PRO A 236 26.12 -14.22 21.15
CA PRO A 236 25.66 -14.30 22.54
C PRO A 236 25.53 -12.92 23.21
N GLU A 237 26.47 -12.02 22.94
CA GLU A 237 26.44 -10.62 23.41
C GLU A 237 25.20 -9.88 22.91
N VAL A 238 24.92 -9.95 21.59
CA VAL A 238 23.76 -9.27 20.99
C VAL A 238 22.45 -9.89 21.45
N ARG A 239 22.41 -11.21 21.68
CA ARG A 239 21.24 -11.89 22.24
C ARG A 239 20.93 -11.42 23.65
N ALA A 240 21.93 -11.35 24.53
CA ALA A 240 21.74 -10.87 25.89
C ALA A 240 21.27 -9.40 25.91
N PHE A 241 21.85 -8.56 25.05
CA PHE A 241 21.42 -7.17 24.89
C PHE A 241 19.99 -7.05 24.34
N GLU A 242 19.63 -7.86 23.35
CA GLU A 242 18.27 -7.91 22.80
C GLU A 242 17.24 -8.31 23.87
N GLU A 243 17.52 -9.34 24.66
CA GLU A 243 16.64 -9.83 25.73
C GLU A 243 16.43 -8.75 26.81
N LEU A 244 17.50 -8.05 27.20
CA LEU A 244 17.45 -6.93 28.13
C LEU A 244 16.64 -5.75 27.58
N TRP A 245 16.87 -5.41 26.32
CA TRP A 245 16.13 -4.34 25.66
C TRP A 245 14.63 -4.68 25.54
N LEU A 246 14.31 -5.92 25.16
CA LEU A 246 12.92 -6.35 24.97
C LEU A 246 12.15 -6.40 26.29
N SER A 247 12.78 -6.86 27.38
CA SER A 247 12.16 -6.84 28.72
C SER A 247 11.85 -5.39 29.14
N TRP A 248 12.79 -4.47 28.92
CA TRP A 248 12.60 -3.05 29.17
C TRP A 248 11.49 -2.42 28.30
N VAL A 249 11.40 -2.77 27.00
CA VAL A 249 10.31 -2.34 26.11
C VAL A 249 8.95 -2.82 26.64
N ARG A 250 8.85 -4.10 27.04
CA ARG A 250 7.62 -4.70 27.59
C ARG A 250 7.21 -4.10 28.93
N ALA A 251 8.16 -3.63 29.72
CA ALA A 251 7.89 -2.87 30.94
C ALA A 251 7.43 -1.42 30.68
N GLY A 252 7.20 -1.04 29.42
CA GLY A 252 6.76 0.31 29.04
C GLY A 252 7.90 1.29 28.78
N ALA A 253 9.12 0.79 28.57
CA ALA A 253 10.32 1.59 28.32
C ALA A 253 10.59 2.67 29.41
N PRO A 254 10.59 2.31 30.71
CA PRO A 254 10.71 3.26 31.81
C PRO A 254 12.04 4.02 31.78
N ARG A 255 12.00 5.29 32.16
CA ARG A 255 13.17 6.19 32.18
C ARG A 255 13.24 6.96 33.49
N ASP A 256 14.47 7.24 33.94
CA ASP A 256 14.71 8.09 35.09
C ASP A 256 14.50 9.58 34.75
N LYS A 257 14.64 10.46 35.75
CA LYS A 257 14.50 11.92 35.57
C LYS A 257 15.52 12.52 34.58
N ALA A 258 16.62 11.81 34.31
CA ALA A 258 17.64 12.19 33.34
C ALA A 258 17.39 11.57 31.95
N GLY A 259 16.28 10.84 31.76
CA GLY A 259 15.92 10.19 30.50
C GLY A 259 16.66 8.89 30.21
N ARG A 260 17.43 8.37 31.17
CA ARG A 260 18.18 7.11 31.03
C ARG A 260 17.25 5.92 31.25
N PRO A 261 17.41 4.81 30.51
CA PRO A 261 16.64 3.60 30.75
C PRO A 261 16.79 3.09 32.18
N VAL A 262 15.66 2.77 32.84
CA VAL A 262 15.65 2.09 34.13
C VAL A 262 15.55 0.59 33.87
N VAL A 263 16.58 -0.16 34.26
CA VAL A 263 16.66 -1.60 34.03
C VAL A 263 16.67 -2.27 35.39
N GLU A 264 15.69 -3.13 35.66
CA GLU A 264 15.74 -4.00 36.84
C GLU A 264 16.79 -5.07 36.59
N THR A 265 17.92 -4.98 37.30
CA THR A 265 18.89 -6.08 37.35
C THR A 265 18.22 -7.25 38.05
N VAL A 266 17.74 -8.23 37.28
CA VAL A 266 17.45 -9.55 37.84
C VAL A 266 18.77 -10.07 38.37
N ALA A 267 18.94 -10.08 39.69
CA ALA A 267 20.11 -10.61 40.34
C ALA A 267 20.33 -12.03 39.81
N ARG A 268 21.44 -12.26 39.11
CA ARG A 268 21.89 -13.61 38.80
C ARG A 268 22.20 -14.27 40.15
N SER A 269 21.31 -15.12 40.61
CA SER A 269 21.59 -16.06 41.70
C SER A 269 22.83 -16.87 41.30
N ALA A 270 23.86 -16.74 42.14
CA ALA A 270 25.13 -17.45 42.05
C ALA A 270 24.97 -18.97 42.13
#